data_AF-A0A535IKP8-F1
#
_entry.id   AF-A0A535IKP8-F1
#
_cell.length_a   1.000
_cell.length_b   1.000
_cell.length_c   1.000
_cell.angle_alpha   90.00
_cell.angle_beta   90.00
_cell.angle_gamma   90.00
#
_symmetry.space_group_name_H-M   'P 1'
#
loop_
_entity.id
_entity.type
_entity.pdbx_description
1 polymer ?
#
loop_
_entity_poly.entity_id
_entity_poly.type
_entity_poly.pdbx_seq_one_letter_code
_entity_poly.pdbx_strand_id
1 'polypeptide(L)' 'TDADNMYFIHPDECIDCGACESVCPVSAIFPEDAVPDKWKNFIEVNKNYFNK' A
#
# COMPACT_ATOMS: atom_id res chain seq x y z
N THR A 1 -0.66 3.26 13.54
CA THR A 1 0.20 2.87 14.70
C THR A 1 0.18 1.36 14.79
N ASP A 2 0.95 0.72 15.67
CA ASP A 2 0.88 -0.75 15.85
C ASP A 2 -0.51 -1.25 16.34
N ALA A 3 -1.47 -0.34 16.53
CA ALA A 3 -2.87 -0.65 16.82
C ALA A 3 -3.72 -0.93 15.56
N ASP A 4 -3.24 -0.59 14.37
CA ASP A 4 -3.95 -0.87 13.11
C ASP A 4 -3.70 -2.32 12.67
N ASN A 5 -4.72 -2.95 12.07
CA ASN A 5 -4.61 -4.33 11.60
C ASN A 5 -3.69 -4.51 10.37
N MET A 6 -3.21 -3.41 9.77
CA MET A 6 -2.34 -3.40 8.61
C MET A 6 -1.54 -2.09 8.53
N TYR A 7 -0.49 -2.10 7.71
CA TYR A 7 0.28 -0.91 7.35
C TYR A 7 -0.24 -0.28 6.05
N PHE A 8 -0.02 1.03 5.90
CA PHE A 8 -0.48 1.80 4.75
C PHE A 8 0.68 2.55 4.10
N ILE A 9 0.63 2.72 2.77
CA ILE A 9 1.58 3.51 2.00
C ILE A 9 0.93 4.86 1.68
N HIS A 10 1.59 5.97 2.03
CA HIS A 10 1.13 7.30 1.67
C HIS A 10 1.39 7.56 0.18
N PRO A 11 0.36 7.75 -0.66
CA PRO A 11 0.55 7.85 -2.11
C PRO A 11 1.36 9.09 -2.49
N ASP A 12 1.13 10.24 -1.85
CA ASP A 12 1.84 11.48 -2.19
C ASP A 12 3.31 11.54 -1.72
N GLU A 13 3.71 10.67 -0.77
CA GLU A 13 5.11 10.57 -0.30
C GLU A 13 5.86 9.40 -0.97
N CYS A 14 5.12 8.43 -1.52
CA CYS A 14 5.70 7.34 -2.28
C CYS A 14 6.37 7.89 -3.54
N ILE A 15 7.61 7.45 -3.79
CA ILE A 15 8.41 7.85 -4.96
C ILE A 15 8.61 6.70 -5.95
N ASP A 16 7.81 5.64 -5.82
CA ASP A 16 7.83 4.46 -6.69
C ASP A 16 9.20 3.77 -6.80
N CYS A 17 9.96 3.73 -5.70
CA CYS A 17 11.31 3.13 -5.70
C CYS A 17 11.34 1.60 -5.68
N GLY A 18 10.21 0.94 -5.38
CA GLY A 18 10.09 -0.53 -5.35
C GLY A 18 10.83 -1.26 -4.22
N ALA A 19 11.54 -0.54 -3.32
CA ALA A 19 12.35 -1.18 -2.28
C ALA A 19 11.50 -2.02 -1.30
N CYS A 20 10.28 -1.59 -1.01
CA CYS A 20 9.37 -2.27 -0.08
C CYS A 20 8.76 -3.57 -0.63
N GLU A 21 8.63 -3.70 -1.96
CA GLU A 21 8.01 -4.85 -2.61
C GLU A 21 8.81 -6.14 -2.35
N SER A 22 10.11 -6.09 -2.59
CA SER A 22 11.00 -7.26 -2.48
C SER A 22 11.25 -7.74 -1.04
N VAL A 23 11.10 -6.86 -0.06
CA VAL A 23 11.35 -7.18 1.35
C VAL A 23 10.12 -7.69 2.07
N CYS A 24 8.92 -7.51 1.50
CA CYS A 24 7.67 -7.95 2.12
C CYS A 24 7.59 -9.49 2.10
N PRO A 25 7.62 -10.18 3.26
CA PRO A 25 7.71 -11.64 3.32
C PRO A 25 6.47 -12.36 2.78
N VAL A 26 5.35 -11.64 2.65
CA VAL A 26 4.06 -12.17 2.18
C VAL A 26 3.60 -11.54 0.87
N SER A 27 4.46 -10.75 0.22
CA SER A 27 4.18 -10.10 -1.08
C SER A 27 2.85 -9.33 -1.08
N ALA A 28 2.62 -8.53 -0.04
CA ALA A 28 1.40 -7.74 0.12
C ALA A 28 1.43 -6.37 -0.59
N ILE A 29 2.60 -5.93 -1.02
CA ILE A 29 2.81 -4.62 -1.64
C ILE A 29 2.88 -4.80 -3.15
N PHE A 30 2.14 -3.96 -3.87
CA PHE A 30 2.09 -3.93 -5.34
C PHE A 30 2.19 -2.48 -5.81
N PRO A 31 2.84 -2.22 -6.96
CA PRO A 31 2.63 -0.99 -7.72
C PRO A 31 1.13 -0.75 -7.98
N GLU A 32 0.69 0.50 -8.00
CA GLU A 32 -0.75 0.85 -8.09
C GLU A 32 -1.44 0.24 -9.33
N ASP A 33 -0.74 0.20 -10.46
CA ASP A 33 -1.20 -0.36 -11.73
C ASP A 33 -1.14 -1.89 -11.80
N ALA A 34 -0.41 -2.53 -10.87
CA ALA A 34 -0.22 -3.97 -10.79
C ALA A 34 -1.08 -4.64 -9.71
N VAL A 35 -1.93 -3.88 -8.99
CA VAL A 35 -2.81 -4.42 -7.95
C VAL A 35 -3.83 -5.40 -8.58
N PRO A 36 -3.89 -6.66 -8.12
CA PRO A 36 -4.89 -7.61 -8.60
C PRO A 36 -6.32 -7.11 -8.43
N ASP A 37 -7.23 -7.43 -9.37
CA ASP A 37 -8.61 -6.92 -9.37
C ASP A 37 -9.34 -7.12 -8.04
N LYS A 38 -9.13 -8.28 -7.39
CA LYS A 38 -9.70 -8.62 -6.08
C LYS A 38 -9.29 -7.69 -4.94
N TRP A 39 -8.23 -6.90 -5.10
CA TRP A 39 -7.62 -6.06 -4.08
C TRP A 39 -7.55 -4.58 -4.47
N LYS A 40 -8.12 -4.18 -5.62
CA LYS A 40 -8.11 -2.78 -6.08
C LYS A 40 -8.71 -1.80 -5.08
N ASN A 41 -9.64 -2.24 -4.24
CA ASN A 41 -10.23 -1.43 -3.17
C ASN A 41 -9.17 -0.94 -2.15
N PHE A 42 -8.03 -1.63 -2.00
CA PHE A 42 -6.99 -1.23 -1.06
C PHE A 42 -6.23 0.03 -1.50
N ILE A 43 -6.26 0.39 -2.78
CA ILE A 43 -5.67 1.65 -3.26
C ILE A 43 -6.35 2.83 -2.54
N GLU A 44 -7.67 2.83 -2.52
CA GLU A 44 -8.45 3.88 -1.85
C GLU A 44 -8.31 3.82 -0.33
N VAL A 45 -8.24 2.63 0.26
CA VAL A 45 -8.01 2.46 1.71
C VAL A 45 -6.67 3.08 2.14
N ASN A 46 -5.60 2.84 1.39
CA ASN A 46 -4.27 3.41 1.67
C ASN A 46 -4.31 4.94 1.60
N LYS A 47 -4.93 5.48 0.54
CA LYS A 47 -5.07 6.93 0.37
C LYS A 47 -5.90 7.59 1.46
N ASN A 48 -7.08 7.02 1.77
CA ASN A 48 -8.01 7.59 2.74
C ASN A 48 -7.49 7.56 4.18
N TYR A 49 -6.52 6.68 4.49
CA TYR A 49 -5.89 6.64 5.80
C TYR A 49 -5.19 7.97 6.16
N PHE A 50 -4.65 8.69 5.16
CA PHE A 50 -3.90 9.94 5.35
C PHE A 50 -4.72 11.22 5.06
N ASN A 51 -5.90 11.11 4.44
CA ASN A 51 -6.77 12.24 4.10
C ASN A 51 -7.74 12.65 5.23
N LYS A 52 -7.29 12.63 6.49
CA LYS A 52 -8.13 12.99 7.65
C LYS A 52 -8.27 14.49 7.84
#